data_AF-A0A2Z5BQL2-F1
#
_entry.id   AF-A0A2Z5BQL2-F1
#
_cell.length_a   1.000
_cell.length_b   1.000
_cell.length_c   1.000
_cell.angle_alpha   90.00
_cell.angle_beta   90.00
_cell.angle_gamma   90.00
#
_symmetry.space_group_name_H-M   'P 1'
#
loop_
_entity.id
_entity.type
_entity.pdbx_description
1 polymer ?
#
loop_
_entity_poly.entity_id
_entity_poly.type
_entity_poly.pdbx_seq_one_letter_code
_entity_poly.pdbx_strand_id
1 'polypeptide(L)' 'MTFTARYDGTCAAECGDRIHPGDHVRYVDDQLVHVGCFPKDDEPEPRPTCPNCFTEIALNGACSCAS' A
#
# COMPACT_ATOMS: atom_id res chain seq x y z
N MET A 1 -8.04 -15.17 2.10
CA MET A 1 -9.26 -15.67 2.77
C MET A 1 -10.30 -14.56 2.74
N THR A 2 -11.56 -14.87 2.42
CA THR A 2 -12.64 -13.88 2.29
C THR A 2 -13.70 -14.08 3.37
N PHE A 3 -14.35 -13.01 3.80
CA PHE A 3 -15.40 -13.06 4.83
C PHE A 3 -16.44 -11.95 4.59
N THR A 4 -17.59 -12.08 5.24
CA THR A 4 -18.65 -11.07 5.19
C THR A 4 -18.38 -10.00 6.25
N ALA A 5 -18.31 -8.74 5.83
CA ALA A 5 -18.16 -7.62 6.74
C ALA A 5 -19.36 -7.57 7.70
N ARG A 6 -19.10 -7.40 9.00
CA ARG A 6 -20.13 -7.20 10.03
C ARG A 6 -20.35 -5.73 10.38
N TYR A 7 -19.36 -4.90 10.08
CA TYR A 7 -19.32 -3.48 10.40
C TYR A 7 -19.00 -2.70 9.13
N ASP A 8 -19.36 -1.43 9.12
CA ASP A 8 -18.92 -0.51 8.09
C ASP A 8 -17.39 -0.33 8.14
N GLY A 9 -16.80 -0.15 6.96
CA GLY A 9 -15.37 0.01 6.78
C GLY A 9 -15.05 0.81 5.52
N THR A 10 -13.78 1.14 5.35
CA THR A 10 -13.29 1.77 4.11
C THR A 10 -12.57 0.71 3.30
N CYS A 11 -12.93 0.57 2.02
CA CYS A 11 -12.16 -0.26 1.12
C CYS A 11 -10.81 0.42 0.87
N ALA A 12 -9.71 -0.30 1.09
CA ALA A 12 -8.37 0.22 0.84
C ALA A 12 -7.99 0.25 -0.65
N ALA A 13 -8.85 -0.28 -1.53
CA ALA A 13 -8.71 -0.07 -2.97
C ALA A 13 -9.37 1.25 -3.41
N GLU A 14 -8.92 1.78 -4.54
CA GLU A 14 -9.52 2.96 -5.17
C GLU A 14 -10.80 2.60 -5.95
N CYS A 15 -11.74 1.88 -5.31
CA CYS A 15 -13.05 1.59 -5.88
C CYS A 15 -14.07 2.71 -5.65
N GLY A 16 -13.83 3.61 -4.69
CA GLY A 16 -14.71 4.74 -4.37
C GLY A 16 -15.90 4.39 -3.47
N ASP A 17 -16.16 3.10 -3.24
CA ASP A 17 -17.23 2.62 -2.37
C ASP A 17 -16.73 2.26 -0.97
N ARG A 18 -17.59 2.47 0.03
CA ARG A 18 -17.35 2.00 1.40
C ARG A 18 -17.81 0.55 1.56
N ILE A 19 -17.19 -0.14 2.50
CA ILE A 19 -17.60 -1.48 2.90
C ILE A 19 -18.79 -1.36 3.83
N HIS A 20 -19.86 -2.09 3.53
CA HIS A 20 -21.05 -2.17 4.38
C HIS A 20 -21.22 -3.56 5.00
N PRO A 21 -21.96 -3.67 6.12
CA PRO A 21 -22.33 -4.96 6.67
C PRO A 21 -23.06 -5.82 5.62
N GLY A 22 -22.58 -7.04 5.37
CA GLY A 22 -23.09 -7.91 4.31
C GLY A 22 -22.20 -7.98 3.07
N ASP A 23 -21.28 -7.02 2.88
CA ASP A 23 -20.32 -7.07 1.78
C ASP A 23 -19.30 -8.18 1.98
N HIS A 24 -18.87 -8.78 0.86
CA HIS A 24 -17.78 -9.74 0.85
C HIS A 24 -16.45 -9.01 0.73
N VAL A 25 -15.58 -9.22 1.72
CA VAL A 25 -14.29 -8.55 1.85
C VAL A 25 -13.16 -9.55 2.14
N ARG A 26 -11.93 -9.08 2.02
CA ARG A 26 -10.70 -9.79 2.38
C ARG A 26 -9.74 -8.83 3.08
N TYR A 27 -8.83 -9.39 3.86
CA TYR A 27 -7.66 -8.67 4.35
C TYR A 27 -6.52 -8.76 3.35
N VAL A 28 -5.85 -7.63 3.12
CA VAL A 28 -4.60 -7.47 2.35
C VAL A 28 -3.73 -6.52 3.17
N ASP A 29 -2.56 -6.96 3.62
CA ASP A 29 -1.62 -6.14 4.42
C ASP A 29 -2.30 -5.39 5.58
N ASP A 30 -3.09 -6.10 6.38
CA ASP A 30 -3.90 -5.58 7.50
C ASP A 30 -5.00 -4.57 7.10
N GLN A 31 -5.22 -4.34 5.81
CA GLN A 31 -6.27 -3.48 5.27
C GLN A 31 -7.46 -4.28 4.73
N LEU A 32 -8.66 -3.70 4.85
CA LEU A 32 -9.92 -4.28 4.38
C LEU A 32 -10.17 -3.92 2.91
N VAL A 33 -10.42 -4.91 2.07
CA VAL A 33 -10.65 -4.74 0.63
C VAL A 33 -11.83 -5.58 0.17
N HIS A 34 -12.72 -5.03 -0.67
CA HIS A 34 -13.78 -5.82 -1.30
C HIS A 34 -13.24 -6.99 -2.13
N VAL A 35 -14.00 -8.08 -2.21
CA VAL A 35 -13.64 -9.20 -3.09
C VAL A 35 -13.74 -8.73 -4.55
N GLY A 36 -12.61 -8.75 -5.25
CA GLY A 36 -12.47 -8.25 -6.63
C GLY A 36 -11.81 -6.87 -6.73
N CYS A 37 -11.62 -6.19 -5.60
CA CYS A 37 -10.80 -4.99 -5.54
C CYS A 37 -9.32 -5.32 -5.32
N PHE A 38 -8.46 -4.57 -5.99
CA PHE A 38 -7.01 -4.67 -5.89
C PHE A 38 -6.52 -3.34 -5.31
N PRO A 39 -6.03 -3.33 -4.05
CA PRO A 39 -5.39 -2.14 -3.53
C PRO A 39 -4.16 -1.85 -4.40
N LYS A 40 -3.80 -0.57 -4.53
CA LYS A 40 -2.48 -0.25 -5.08
C LYS A 40 -1.46 -0.75 -4.07
N ASP A 41 -0.46 -1.48 -4.52
CA ASP A 41 0.72 -1.73 -3.70
C ASP A 41 1.27 -0.36 -3.30
N ASP A 42 1.22 -0.04 -2.01
CA ASP A 42 2.01 1.03 -1.38
C ASP A 42 3.49 0.60 -1.33
N GLU A 43 3.99 -0.06 -2.37
CA GLU A 43 5.42 -0.30 -2.51
C GLU A 43 6.06 1.09 -2.60
N PRO A 44 6.97 1.43 -1.67
CA PRO A 44 7.61 2.73 -1.70
C PRO A 44 8.28 2.88 -3.06
N GLU A 45 8.00 3.99 -3.75
CA GLU A 45 8.61 4.24 -5.05
C GLU A 45 10.14 4.04 -4.93
N PRO A 46 10.76 3.30 -5.88
CA PRO A 46 12.17 2.97 -5.79
C PRO A 46 12.97 4.25 -5.62
N ARG A 47 13.69 4.33 -4.51
CA ARG A 47 14.43 5.55 -4.16
C ARG A 47 15.49 5.79 -5.24
N PRO A 48 15.72 7.06 -5.62
CA PRO A 48 16.75 7.38 -6.59
C PRO A 48 18.11 6.87 -6.11
N THR A 49 18.90 6.34 -7.03
CA THR A 49 20.24 5.82 -6.77
C THR A 49 21.29 6.89 -7.06
N CYS A 50 22.32 6.99 -6.23
CA CYS A 50 23.43 7.90 -6.45
C CYS A 50 24.21 7.51 -7.72
N PRO A 51 24.46 8.42 -8.68
CA PRO A 51 25.23 8.09 -9.88
C PRO A 51 26.73 7.86 -9.63
N ASN A 52 27.24 8.26 -8.44
CA ASN A 52 28.67 8.16 -8.12
C ASN A 52 29.02 6.85 -7.37
N CYS A 53 28.21 6.48 -6.37
CA CYS A 53 28.46 5.31 -5.53
C CYS A 53 27.42 4.20 -5.69
N PHE A 54 26.41 4.39 -6.54
CA PHE A 54 25.36 3.40 -6.83
C PHE A 54 24.61 2.90 -5.58
N THR A 55 24.62 3.68 -4.50
CA THR A 55 23.81 3.42 -3.31
C THR A 55 22.52 4.23 -3.36
N GLU A 56 21.45 3.72 -2.77
CA GLU A 56 20.19 4.46 -2.65
C GLU A 56 20.39 5.74 -1.84
N ILE A 57 19.82 6.85 -2.34
CA ILE A 57 19.90 8.15 -1.68
C ILE A 57 19.13 8.09 -0.35
N ALA A 58 19.76 8.55 0.73
CA ALA A 58 19.16 8.59 2.06
C ALA A 58 18.03 9.65 2.15
N LEU A 59 17.19 9.57 3.19
CA LEU A 59 16.03 10.46 3.39
C LEU A 59 16.41 11.94 3.52
N ASN A 60 17.66 12.24 3.85
CA ASN A 60 18.22 13.58 3.93
C ASN A 60 18.84 14.06 2.61
N GLY A 61 18.68 13.32 1.50
CA GLY A 61 19.28 13.63 0.21
C GLY A 61 20.78 13.31 0.10
N ALA A 62 21.39 12.76 1.16
CA ALA A 62 22.81 12.41 1.15
C ALA A 62 23.05 11.03 0.53
N CYS A 63 24.20 10.89 -0.11
CA CYS A 63 24.70 9.62 -0.64
C CYS A 63 25.83 9.12 0.26
N SER A 64 26.02 7.80 0.35
CA SER A 64 27.05 7.21 1.24
C SER A 64 28.47 7.71 0.94
N CYS A 65 28.76 8.07 -0.31
CA CYS A 65 30.05 8.63 -0.71
C CYS A 65 30.25 10.12 -0.37
N ALA A 66 29.23 10.82 0.12
CA ALA A 66 29.28 12.22 0.50
C ALA A 66 29.42 12.41 2.02
N SER A 67 29.80 11.34 2.74
CA SER A 67 30.03 11.32 4.19
C SER A 67 31.35 11.96 4.58
#